data_AF-A0A504YKN2-F1
#
_entry.id   AF-A0A504YKN2-F1
#
_cell.length_a   1.000
_cell.length_b   1.000
_cell.length_c   1.000
_cell.angle_alpha   90.00
_cell.angle_beta   90.00
_cell.angle_gamma   90.00
#
_symmetry.space_group_name_H-M   'P 1'
#
loop_
_entity.id
_entity.type
_entity.pdbx_description
1 polymer ?
#
loop_
_entity_poly.entity_id
_entity_poly.type
_entity_poly.pdbx_seq_one_letter_code
_entity_poly.pdbx_strand_id
1 'polypeptide(L)'
;MFTPFSNDFQTMTGVYNTVEPAVIDETMLQNAVFSQGPRGTAGNYAKKEGIPFITVTCLRLDYQNILKIDNLRAFKNLVKLQMDNNIIEKIEGLDDLIHLRWLDLSFNNIERIEGLDKLVNIEDLTFYNNRIRRIENMDKLAKLQILSIGNNNLDELEDLLYLRRFPRLKSICLRGNPICEQPQYNSFLLAFLPQIVYVDYKLTKEDAKEEAYEKHQLRVDQLSAQEQAEKEQQASEEERQQVEILHQRAFVSGLDSDTIFDTLYKEDPEGREMLAIPELLHCIEQYPFRGLQINDDKCLNQFFFSV
;
A
#
# COMPACT_ATOMS: atom_id res chain seq x y z
N MET A 1 1.64 68.89 37.68
CA MET A 1 2.57 68.98 36.54
C MET A 1 3.07 67.59 36.24
N PHE A 2 3.02 67.22 34.96
CA PHE A 2 3.29 65.91 34.39
C PHE A 2 4.80 65.70 34.08
N THR A 3 5.13 64.41 33.89
CA THR A 3 6.24 63.79 33.12
C THR A 3 7.46 63.26 33.90
N PRO A 4 8.15 62.20 33.43
CA PRO A 4 7.57 60.89 33.08
C PRO A 4 8.44 59.66 33.47
N PHE A 5 7.82 58.48 33.36
CA PHE A 5 8.30 57.11 33.19
C PHE A 5 9.78 56.85 32.85
N SER A 6 10.37 55.86 33.54
CA SER A 6 11.29 54.91 32.91
C SER A 6 10.86 53.49 33.31
N ASN A 7 10.37 52.75 32.32
CA ASN A 7 9.98 51.34 32.41
C ASN A 7 11.17 50.51 31.95
N ASP A 8 12.02 50.07 32.87
CA ASP A 8 13.04 49.07 32.57
C ASP A 8 12.41 47.67 32.66
N PHE A 9 11.64 47.32 31.63
CA PHE A 9 11.30 45.93 31.36
C PHE A 9 12.57 45.24 30.84
N GLN A 10 13.23 44.48 31.70
CA GLN A 10 14.16 43.43 31.28
C GLN A 10 13.42 42.44 30.38
N THR A 11 13.55 42.60 29.07
CA THR A 11 13.21 41.57 28.11
C THR A 11 14.25 40.45 28.21
N MET A 12 14.01 39.49 29.10
CA MET A 12 14.51 38.13 28.92
C MET A 12 13.70 37.48 27.78
N THR A 13 13.98 37.87 26.55
CA THR A 13 13.60 37.07 25.38
C THR A 13 14.58 35.92 25.33
N GLY A 14 14.12 34.76 25.80
CA GLY A 14 14.81 33.49 25.64
C GLY A 14 15.20 33.32 24.18
N VAL A 15 16.49 33.05 23.97
CA VAL A 15 17.00 32.49 22.72
C VAL A 15 16.38 31.11 22.60
N TYR A 16 15.18 31.03 22.04
CA TYR A 16 14.71 29.78 21.48
C TYR A 16 15.72 29.46 20.38
N ASN A 17 16.52 28.41 20.59
CA ASN A 17 17.23 27.73 19.52
C ASN A 17 16.17 27.25 18.50
N THR A 18 15.75 28.13 17.60
CA THR A 18 15.00 27.75 16.42
C THR A 18 16.01 27.14 15.47
N VAL A 19 16.25 25.84 15.65
CA VAL A 19 16.96 25.04 14.66
C VAL A 19 16.21 25.26 13.34
N GLU A 20 16.94 25.65 12.29
CA GLU A 20 16.32 25.90 10.99
C GLU A 20 15.73 24.58 10.44
N PRO A 21 14.56 24.63 9.78
CA PRO A 21 14.01 23.46 9.09
C PRO A 21 15.03 22.86 8.12
N ALA A 22 15.27 21.56 8.22
CA ALA A 22 16.24 20.87 7.39
C ALA A 22 15.57 20.12 6.24
N VAL A 23 16.25 20.06 5.09
CA VAL A 23 15.97 19.09 4.04
C VAL A 23 17.00 17.98 4.16
N ILE A 24 16.60 16.73 3.94
CA ILE A 24 17.56 15.62 3.92
C ILE A 24 18.55 15.85 2.79
N ASP A 25 19.79 16.13 3.15
CA ASP A 25 20.90 16.34 2.24
C ASP A 25 21.94 15.23 2.40
N GLU A 26 22.91 15.21 1.48
CA GLU A 26 23.96 14.19 1.50
C GLU A 26 24.80 14.27 2.79
N THR A 27 24.99 15.47 3.35
CA THR A 27 25.81 15.66 4.55
C THR A 27 25.15 15.07 5.79
N MET A 28 23.84 15.29 5.98
CA MET A 28 23.04 14.68 7.04
C MET A 28 23.06 13.16 6.91
N LEU A 29 22.89 12.64 5.70
CA LEU A 29 22.90 11.20 5.43
C LEU A 29 24.26 10.57 5.74
N GLN A 30 25.35 11.19 5.32
CA GLN A 30 26.70 10.74 5.65
C GLN A 30 26.89 10.73 7.18
N ASN A 31 26.54 11.81 7.88
CA ASN A 31 26.69 11.91 9.33
C ASN A 31 25.84 10.85 10.07
N ALA A 32 24.61 10.62 9.63
CA ALA A 32 23.73 9.59 10.17
C ALA A 32 24.34 8.19 9.98
N VAL A 33 24.77 7.86 8.75
CA VAL A 33 25.37 6.57 8.43
C VAL A 33 26.69 6.35 9.18
N PHE A 34 27.53 7.37 9.33
CA PHE A 34 28.78 7.27 10.07
C PHE A 34 28.58 7.11 11.58
N SER A 35 27.64 7.85 12.17
CA SER A 35 27.34 7.77 13.61
C SER A 35 26.70 6.42 14.00
N GLN A 36 25.94 5.83 13.08
CA GLN A 36 25.24 4.55 13.24
C GLN A 36 26.04 3.36 12.71
N GLY A 37 27.12 3.61 11.98
CA GLY A 37 28.00 2.62 11.38
C GLY A 37 28.83 1.83 12.41
N PRO A 38 29.58 0.82 11.95
CA PRO A 38 30.38 -0.04 12.82
C PRO A 38 31.41 0.77 13.63
N ARG A 39 31.62 0.39 14.89
CA ARG A 39 32.57 1.04 15.81
C ARG A 39 33.90 0.29 15.86
N GLY A 40 34.94 0.91 16.44
CA GLY A 40 36.25 0.29 16.63
C GLY A 40 37.08 0.24 15.34
N THR A 41 37.79 -0.86 15.10
CA THR A 41 38.67 -1.01 13.94
C THR A 41 37.90 -0.92 12.61
N ALA A 42 36.75 -1.59 12.50
CA ALA A 42 35.86 -1.50 11.35
C ALA A 42 35.34 -0.08 11.10
N GLY A 43 35.06 0.67 12.18
CA GLY A 43 34.67 2.09 12.09
C GLY A 43 35.79 3.01 11.61
N ASN A 44 37.04 2.72 11.98
CA ASN A 44 38.19 3.47 11.50
C ASN A 44 38.43 3.24 10.00
N TYR A 45 38.19 2.03 9.50
CA TYR A 45 38.20 1.75 8.05
C TYR A 45 37.05 2.45 7.34
N ALA A 46 35.84 2.40 7.89
CA ALA A 46 34.69 3.10 7.36
C ALA A 46 34.92 4.62 7.25
N LYS A 47 35.57 5.25 8.23
CA LYS A 47 35.94 6.68 8.17
C LYS A 47 36.96 7.03 7.09
N LYS A 48 37.79 6.06 6.65
CA LYS A 48 38.80 6.27 5.60
C LYS A 48 38.24 6.03 4.20
N GLU A 49 37.47 4.95 4.03
CA GLU A 49 36.96 4.49 2.73
C GLU A 49 35.55 5.01 2.42
N GLY A 50 34.84 5.52 3.42
CA GLY A 50 33.41 5.83 3.33
C GLY A 50 32.53 4.59 3.48
N ILE A 51 31.25 4.81 3.82
CA ILE A 51 30.25 3.73 3.88
C ILE A 51 29.35 3.87 2.65
N PRO A 52 29.34 2.89 1.73
CA PRO A 52 28.45 2.96 0.58
C PRO A 52 26.99 2.81 1.03
N PHE A 53 26.14 3.79 0.70
CA PHE A 53 24.73 3.84 1.13
C PHE A 53 23.91 2.61 0.73
N ILE A 54 24.27 1.94 -0.37
CA ILE A 54 23.61 0.71 -0.81
C ILE A 54 23.75 -0.45 0.19
N THR A 55 24.75 -0.42 1.08
CA THR A 55 24.96 -1.46 2.10
C THR A 55 24.18 -1.21 3.39
N VAL A 56 23.61 -0.02 3.54
CA VAL A 56 22.91 0.38 4.75
C VAL A 56 21.50 -0.20 4.75
N THR A 57 21.19 -1.01 5.77
CA THR A 57 19.87 -1.65 5.93
C THR A 57 18.97 -0.93 6.94
N CYS A 58 19.57 -0.14 7.84
CA CYS A 58 18.85 0.59 8.88
C CYS A 58 19.37 2.03 8.91
N LEU A 59 18.46 3.00 8.88
CA LEU A 59 18.80 4.42 8.93
C LEU A 59 17.87 5.11 9.93
N ARG A 60 18.48 5.87 10.84
CA ARG A 60 17.78 6.72 11.80
C ARG A 60 18.09 8.19 11.51
N LEU A 61 17.05 9.00 11.43
CA LEU A 61 17.10 10.44 11.20
C LEU A 61 16.19 11.16 12.23
N ASP A 62 16.21 10.69 13.47
CA ASP A 62 15.41 11.24 14.56
C ASP A 62 15.96 12.60 15.05
N TYR A 63 15.06 13.49 15.48
CA TYR A 63 15.42 14.80 16.06
C TYR A 63 16.33 15.67 15.16
N GLN A 64 16.15 15.62 13.84
CA GLN A 64 16.93 16.39 12.87
C GLN A 64 16.22 17.63 12.33
N ASN A 65 15.02 17.94 12.84
CA ASN A 65 14.17 19.03 12.38
C ASN A 65 13.89 18.99 10.86
N ILE A 66 13.73 17.79 10.32
CA ILE A 66 13.49 17.56 8.89
C ILE A 66 12.09 18.05 8.53
N LEU A 67 11.99 18.94 7.55
CA LEU A 67 10.75 19.41 6.94
C LEU A 67 10.41 18.64 5.67
N LYS A 68 11.44 18.30 4.88
CA LYS A 68 11.28 17.65 3.57
C LYS A 68 12.14 16.41 3.44
N ILE A 69 11.51 15.32 3.02
CA ILE A 69 12.17 14.06 2.70
C ILE A 69 12.74 14.14 1.27
N ASP A 70 14.05 13.97 1.11
CA ASP A 70 14.72 13.98 -0.19
C ASP A 70 16.01 13.14 -0.13
N ASN A 71 16.67 12.91 -1.27
CA ASN A 71 17.98 12.27 -1.38
C ASN A 71 18.10 10.83 -0.85
N LEU A 72 17.00 10.13 -0.58
CA LEU A 72 17.02 8.74 -0.08
C LEU A 72 17.22 7.67 -1.17
N ARG A 73 17.22 8.05 -2.46
CA ARG A 73 17.37 7.14 -3.63
C ARG A 73 18.59 6.21 -3.60
N ALA A 74 19.64 6.60 -2.87
CA ALA A 74 20.87 5.81 -2.78
C ALA A 74 20.74 4.58 -1.85
N PHE A 75 19.74 4.55 -0.97
CA PHE A 75 19.55 3.53 0.06
C PHE A 75 18.68 2.35 -0.44
N LYS A 76 19.08 1.74 -1.56
CA LYS A 76 18.26 0.72 -2.24
C LYS A 76 17.93 -0.51 -1.38
N ASN A 77 18.80 -0.86 -0.43
CA ASN A 77 18.62 -2.04 0.44
C ASN A 77 18.11 -1.68 1.84
N LEU A 78 17.54 -0.49 2.02
CA LEU A 78 17.02 -0.07 3.31
C LEU A 78 15.82 -0.92 3.71
N VAL A 79 15.86 -1.45 4.93
CA VAL A 79 14.82 -2.30 5.51
C VAL A 79 14.10 -1.56 6.64
N LYS A 80 14.81 -0.72 7.40
CA LYS A 80 14.26 0.07 8.50
C LYS A 80 14.62 1.54 8.36
N LEU A 81 13.61 2.40 8.40
CA LEU A 81 13.76 3.86 8.36
C LEU A 81 13.03 4.48 9.54
N GLN A 82 13.79 5.16 10.40
CA GLN A 82 13.27 5.87 11.56
C GLN A 82 13.44 7.37 11.33
N MET A 83 12.34 8.13 11.36
CA MET A 83 12.30 9.57 11.11
C MET A 83 11.38 10.27 12.11
N ASP A 84 11.29 9.73 13.32
CA ASP A 84 10.45 10.30 14.37
C ASP A 84 11.01 11.62 14.92
N ASN A 85 10.14 12.43 15.53
CA ASN A 85 10.50 13.72 16.14
C ASN A 85 11.14 14.69 15.14
N ASN A 86 10.49 14.87 13.99
CA ASN A 86 10.84 15.87 12.98
C ASN A 86 9.63 16.80 12.73
N ILE A 87 9.69 17.62 11.68
CA ILE A 87 8.62 18.56 11.31
C ILE A 87 8.09 18.26 9.91
N ILE A 88 8.11 16.99 9.50
CA ILE A 88 7.70 16.55 8.16
C ILE A 88 6.20 16.78 8.00
N GLU A 89 5.82 17.47 6.93
CA GLU A 89 4.40 17.72 6.60
C GLU A 89 3.91 16.79 5.48
N LYS A 90 4.83 16.36 4.61
CA LYS A 90 4.52 15.56 3.43
C LYS A 90 5.42 14.34 3.31
N ILE A 91 4.81 13.20 3.01
CA ILE A 91 5.51 11.96 2.72
C ILE A 91 5.85 11.94 1.22
N GLU A 92 7.14 12.08 0.90
CA GLU A 92 7.63 12.04 -0.48
C GLU A 92 9.06 11.48 -0.53
N GLY A 93 9.58 11.21 -1.74
CA GLY A 93 10.96 10.76 -1.91
C GLY A 93 11.27 9.36 -1.40
N LEU A 94 10.25 8.52 -1.15
CA LEU A 94 10.39 7.14 -0.66
C LEU A 94 10.29 6.08 -1.77
N ASP A 95 10.03 6.48 -3.02
CA ASP A 95 9.70 5.58 -4.14
C ASP A 95 10.76 4.49 -4.41
N ASP A 96 12.03 4.80 -4.20
CA ASP A 96 13.15 3.89 -4.44
C ASP A 96 13.37 2.86 -3.31
N LEU A 97 12.71 3.02 -2.16
CA LEU A 97 12.91 2.19 -0.96
C LEU A 97 12.05 0.92 -0.98
N ILE A 98 12.10 0.18 -2.08
CA ILE A 98 11.24 -0.99 -2.35
C ILE A 98 11.42 -2.14 -1.34
N HIS A 99 12.55 -2.18 -0.62
CA HIS A 99 12.87 -3.21 0.37
C HIS A 99 12.49 -2.83 1.81
N LEU A 100 11.91 -1.63 2.00
CA LEU A 100 11.55 -1.13 3.30
C LEU A 100 10.44 -2.00 3.92
N ARG A 101 10.63 -2.39 5.19
CA ARG A 101 9.69 -3.20 5.96
C ARG A 101 9.17 -2.49 7.20
N TRP A 102 9.96 -1.56 7.73
CA TRP A 102 9.65 -0.83 8.95
C TRP A 102 9.87 0.67 8.70
N LEU A 103 8.83 1.47 8.91
CA LEU A 103 8.86 2.92 8.74
C LEU A 103 8.23 3.61 9.94
N ASP A 104 9.00 4.49 10.58
CA ASP A 104 8.53 5.31 11.69
C ASP A 104 8.57 6.80 11.33
N LEU A 105 7.38 7.38 11.23
CA LEU A 105 7.13 8.80 10.98
C LEU A 105 6.39 9.46 12.17
N SER A 106 6.56 8.90 13.38
CA SER A 106 5.90 9.41 14.58
C SER A 106 6.38 10.82 14.97
N PHE A 107 5.55 11.60 15.65
CA PHE A 107 5.90 12.96 16.09
C PHE A 107 6.37 13.85 14.92
N ASN A 108 5.53 13.95 13.89
CA ASN A 108 5.69 14.84 12.74
C ASN A 108 4.41 15.69 12.56
N ASN A 109 4.32 16.45 11.47
CA ASN A 109 3.19 17.31 11.14
C ASN A 109 2.40 16.80 9.92
N ILE A 110 2.39 15.49 9.68
CA ILE A 110 1.77 14.89 8.49
C ILE A 110 0.24 15.00 8.60
N GLU A 111 -0.41 15.55 7.56
CA GLU A 111 -1.87 15.71 7.50
C GLU A 111 -2.55 14.68 6.59
N ARG A 112 -1.85 14.20 5.56
CA ARG A 112 -2.36 13.25 4.58
C ARG A 112 -1.36 12.11 4.38
N ILE A 113 -1.90 10.90 4.23
CA ILE A 113 -1.11 9.74 3.84
C ILE A 113 -1.00 9.76 2.30
N GLU A 114 0.23 9.78 1.81
CA GLU A 114 0.57 9.77 0.38
C GLU A 114 2.01 9.27 0.19
N GLY A 115 2.44 9.02 -1.06
CA GLY A 115 3.84 8.68 -1.35
C GLY A 115 4.33 7.32 -0.85
N LEU A 116 3.41 6.39 -0.56
CA LEU A 116 3.72 5.03 -0.05
C LEU A 116 3.52 3.92 -1.10
N ASP A 117 3.07 4.24 -2.31
CA ASP A 117 2.63 3.26 -3.33
C ASP A 117 3.70 2.23 -3.72
N LYS A 118 4.97 2.61 -3.66
CA LYS A 118 6.11 1.73 -4.02
C LYS A 118 6.58 0.84 -2.87
N LEU A 119 6.15 1.10 -1.64
CA LEU A 119 6.62 0.43 -0.43
C LEU A 119 5.89 -0.90 -0.18
N VAL A 120 5.80 -1.75 -1.20
CA VAL A 120 5.03 -3.02 -1.22
C VAL A 120 5.44 -4.05 -0.16
N ASN A 121 6.60 -3.84 0.48
CA ASN A 121 7.17 -4.74 1.48
C ASN A 121 6.99 -4.25 2.93
N ILE A 122 6.31 -3.13 3.16
CA ILE A 122 6.07 -2.61 4.50
C ILE A 122 5.25 -3.60 5.32
N GLU A 123 5.73 -3.89 6.53
CA GLU A 123 5.11 -4.77 7.52
C GLU A 123 4.69 -3.97 8.76
N ASP A 124 5.46 -2.94 9.14
CA ASP A 124 5.20 -2.10 10.32
C ASP A 124 5.32 -0.62 9.93
N LEU A 125 4.25 0.12 10.19
CA LEU A 125 4.13 1.53 9.85
C LEU A 125 3.54 2.29 11.02
N THR A 126 4.25 3.34 11.45
CA THR A 126 3.76 4.22 12.53
C THR A 126 3.74 5.68 12.11
N PHE A 127 2.59 6.30 12.38
CA PHE A 127 2.27 7.71 12.25
C PHE A 127 1.84 8.30 13.60
N TYR A 128 2.28 7.72 14.71
CA TYR A 128 1.85 8.16 16.03
C TYR A 128 2.13 9.65 16.24
N ASN A 129 1.16 10.40 16.76
CA ASN A 129 1.30 11.84 17.02
C ASN A 129 1.59 12.66 15.75
N ASN A 130 0.69 12.58 14.78
CA ASN A 130 0.63 13.42 13.57
C ASN A 130 -0.73 14.15 13.51
N ARG A 131 -1.13 14.66 12.34
CA ARG A 131 -2.38 15.42 12.14
C ARG A 131 -3.28 14.77 11.09
N ILE A 132 -3.16 13.45 10.92
CA ILE A 132 -3.87 12.70 9.88
C ILE A 132 -5.36 12.65 10.21
N ARG A 133 -6.19 12.98 9.21
CA ARG A 133 -7.65 12.98 9.35
C ARG A 133 -8.34 11.79 8.71
N ARG A 134 -7.70 11.15 7.72
CA ARG A 134 -8.28 10.03 6.97
C ARG A 134 -7.22 8.97 6.68
N ILE A 135 -7.65 7.71 6.63
CA ILE A 135 -6.81 6.58 6.22
C ILE A 135 -7.04 6.35 4.72
N GLU A 136 -6.05 6.70 3.90
CA GLU A 136 -6.14 6.66 2.43
C GLU A 136 -4.76 6.37 1.81
N ASN A 137 -4.72 6.07 0.51
CA ASN A 137 -3.50 5.96 -0.32
C ASN A 137 -2.44 4.95 0.19
N MET A 138 -2.89 3.83 0.73
CA MET A 138 -2.08 2.72 1.24
C MET A 138 -2.37 1.39 0.53
N ASP A 139 -3.14 1.39 -0.56
CA ASP A 139 -3.67 0.21 -1.26
C ASP A 139 -2.61 -0.85 -1.60
N LYS A 140 -1.37 -0.41 -1.87
CA LYS A 140 -0.27 -1.27 -2.30
C LYS A 140 0.45 -1.96 -1.14
N LEU A 141 0.15 -1.59 0.11
CA LEU A 141 0.82 -2.12 1.32
C LEU A 141 0.23 -3.48 1.77
N ALA A 142 0.17 -4.45 0.86
CA ALA A 142 -0.47 -5.75 1.09
C ALA A 142 0.19 -6.60 2.20
N LYS A 143 1.41 -6.27 2.61
CA LYS A 143 2.17 -6.96 3.67
C LYS A 143 2.07 -6.30 5.05
N LEU A 144 1.34 -5.20 5.17
CA LEU A 144 1.18 -4.46 6.42
C LEU A 144 0.57 -5.37 7.51
N GLN A 145 1.25 -5.44 8.65
CA GLN A 145 0.87 -6.25 9.81
C GLN A 145 0.59 -5.40 11.04
N ILE A 146 1.31 -4.29 11.20
CA ILE A 146 1.20 -3.38 12.33
C ILE A 146 1.01 -1.97 11.78
N LEU A 147 -0.08 -1.32 12.23
CA LEU A 147 -0.35 0.09 11.93
C LEU A 147 -0.56 0.85 13.24
N SER A 148 0.28 1.83 13.50
CA SER A 148 0.09 2.75 14.63
C SER A 148 -0.26 4.12 14.10
N ILE A 149 -1.48 4.60 14.37
CA ILE A 149 -1.95 5.93 13.98
C ILE A 149 -2.60 6.64 15.19
N GLY A 150 -2.11 6.36 16.39
CA GLY A 150 -2.56 7.03 17.62
C GLY A 150 -2.20 8.52 17.64
N ASN A 151 -2.90 9.29 18.48
CA ASN A 151 -2.79 10.75 18.60
C ASN A 151 -2.83 11.46 17.22
N ASN A 152 -3.85 11.18 16.42
CA ASN A 152 -4.12 11.88 15.17
C ASN A 152 -5.52 12.53 15.24
N ASN A 153 -6.06 12.93 14.10
CA ASN A 153 -7.34 13.63 13.99
C ASN A 153 -8.41 12.79 13.26
N LEU A 154 -8.41 11.47 13.41
CA LEU A 154 -9.44 10.59 12.85
C LEU A 154 -10.76 10.74 13.62
N ASP A 155 -11.85 11.03 12.93
CA ASP A 155 -13.18 11.28 13.51
C ASP A 155 -14.29 10.39 12.94
N GLU A 156 -14.20 9.95 11.68
CA GLU A 156 -15.23 9.14 11.03
C GLU A 156 -15.01 7.62 11.26
N LEU A 157 -16.04 6.89 11.73
CA LEU A 157 -15.98 5.42 11.86
C LEU A 157 -15.81 4.70 10.52
N GLU A 158 -16.40 5.25 9.48
CA GLU A 158 -16.39 4.69 8.13
C GLU A 158 -14.97 4.64 7.55
N ASP A 159 -14.07 5.53 7.96
CA ASP A 159 -12.65 5.50 7.55
C ASP A 159 -11.95 4.22 7.99
N LEU A 160 -12.43 3.54 9.03
CA LEU A 160 -11.89 2.25 9.46
C LEU A 160 -12.20 1.13 8.47
N LEU A 161 -13.26 1.25 7.65
CA LEU A 161 -13.58 0.24 6.64
C LEU A 161 -12.47 0.13 5.59
N TYR A 162 -11.75 1.22 5.34
CA TYR A 162 -10.59 1.20 4.45
C TYR A 162 -9.55 0.15 4.88
N LEU A 163 -9.42 -0.12 6.18
CA LEU A 163 -8.47 -1.09 6.73
C LEU A 163 -8.82 -2.55 6.40
N ARG A 164 -10.05 -2.84 5.95
CA ARG A 164 -10.46 -4.18 5.49
C ARG A 164 -9.63 -4.68 4.31
N ARG A 165 -9.05 -3.75 3.54
CA ARG A 165 -8.18 -4.04 2.39
C ARG A 165 -6.84 -4.64 2.78
N PHE A 166 -6.48 -4.63 4.07
CA PHE A 166 -5.23 -5.21 4.59
C PHE A 166 -5.48 -6.56 5.27
N PRO A 167 -5.43 -7.70 4.55
CA PRO A 167 -5.75 -9.02 5.12
C PRO A 167 -4.70 -9.51 6.13
N ARG A 168 -3.51 -8.90 6.14
CA ARG A 168 -2.41 -9.27 7.04
C ARG A 168 -2.31 -8.37 8.28
N LEU A 169 -3.13 -7.32 8.37
CA LEU A 169 -3.11 -6.39 9.48
C LEU A 169 -3.60 -7.09 10.75
N LYS A 170 -2.75 -7.19 11.76
CA LYS A 170 -3.02 -7.89 13.02
C LYS A 170 -3.03 -6.97 14.23
N SER A 171 -2.26 -5.87 14.18
CA SER A 171 -2.17 -4.93 15.29
C SER A 171 -2.49 -3.53 14.80
N ILE A 172 -3.36 -2.86 15.54
CA ILE A 172 -3.69 -1.46 15.30
C ILE A 172 -3.66 -0.64 16.60
N CYS A 173 -3.13 0.58 16.52
CA CYS A 173 -3.20 1.57 17.59
C CYS A 173 -3.89 2.82 17.05
N LEU A 174 -5.05 3.16 17.60
CA LEU A 174 -5.87 4.32 17.25
C LEU A 174 -6.03 5.27 18.45
N ARG A 175 -5.53 4.89 19.62
CA ARG A 175 -5.61 5.67 20.87
C ARG A 175 -5.27 7.14 20.65
N GLY A 176 -6.11 8.03 21.18
CA GLY A 176 -5.91 9.48 21.13
C GLY A 176 -6.45 10.15 19.87
N ASN A 177 -7.21 9.42 19.06
CA ASN A 177 -8.04 10.00 18.00
C ASN A 177 -9.47 10.29 18.51
N PRO A 178 -10.15 11.32 18.00
CA PRO A 178 -11.56 11.61 18.31
C PRO A 178 -12.52 10.43 18.11
N ILE A 179 -12.25 9.57 17.11
CA ILE A 179 -13.02 8.35 16.84
C ILE A 179 -13.13 7.42 18.07
N CYS A 180 -12.12 7.39 18.94
CA CYS A 180 -12.10 6.53 20.12
C CYS A 180 -13.09 6.96 21.21
N GLU A 181 -13.58 8.20 21.16
CA GLU A 181 -14.57 8.71 22.12
C GLU A 181 -16.00 8.30 21.76
N GLN A 182 -16.21 7.78 20.56
CA GLN A 182 -17.54 7.38 20.09
C GLN A 182 -18.00 6.07 20.75
N PRO A 183 -19.28 5.96 21.16
CA PRO A 183 -19.75 4.79 21.90
C PRO A 183 -19.76 3.51 21.04
N GLN A 184 -19.94 3.62 19.72
CA GLN A 184 -19.91 2.48 18.81
C GLN A 184 -18.49 2.09 18.37
N TYR A 185 -17.44 2.83 18.74
CA TYR A 185 -16.09 2.61 18.24
C TYR A 185 -15.59 1.18 18.41
N ASN A 186 -15.66 0.64 19.63
CA ASN A 186 -15.15 -0.71 19.91
C ASN A 186 -15.98 -1.79 19.20
N SER A 187 -17.31 -1.67 19.19
CA SER A 187 -18.16 -2.67 18.52
C SER A 187 -18.00 -2.59 17.00
N PHE A 188 -17.86 -1.40 16.44
CA PHE A 188 -17.64 -1.20 15.02
C PHE A 188 -16.28 -1.78 14.60
N LEU A 189 -15.21 -1.39 15.29
CA LEU A 189 -13.85 -1.85 14.98
C LEU A 189 -13.76 -3.38 15.00
N LEU A 190 -14.28 -4.03 16.05
CA LEU A 190 -14.20 -5.49 16.19
C LEU A 190 -15.07 -6.24 15.18
N ALA A 191 -16.23 -5.67 14.81
CA ALA A 191 -17.14 -6.30 13.84
C ALA A 191 -16.61 -6.19 12.40
N PHE A 192 -16.12 -5.01 12.02
CA PHE A 192 -15.69 -4.73 10.64
C PHE A 192 -14.23 -5.11 10.37
N LEU A 193 -13.39 -5.32 11.40
CA LEU A 193 -11.99 -5.73 11.25
C LEU A 193 -11.70 -7.04 12.01
N PRO A 194 -12.30 -8.17 11.60
CA PRO A 194 -12.15 -9.46 12.29
C PRO A 194 -10.70 -9.99 12.33
N GLN A 195 -9.87 -9.57 11.36
CA GLN A 195 -8.47 -9.96 11.24
C GLN A 195 -7.56 -9.38 12.34
N ILE A 196 -8.02 -8.34 13.05
CA ILE A 196 -7.24 -7.67 14.09
C ILE A 196 -7.18 -8.55 15.34
N VAL A 197 -5.98 -8.67 15.90
CA VAL A 197 -5.68 -9.43 17.13
C VAL A 197 -5.36 -8.49 18.28
N TYR A 198 -4.71 -7.37 17.99
CA TYR A 198 -4.30 -6.38 19.00
C TYR A 198 -4.88 -5.01 18.65
N VAL A 199 -5.64 -4.44 19.59
CA VAL A 199 -6.19 -3.08 19.50
C VAL A 199 -5.62 -2.27 20.66
N ASP A 200 -4.96 -1.16 20.36
CA ASP A 200 -4.35 -0.26 21.35
C ASP A 200 -3.45 -1.01 22.37
N TYR A 201 -2.63 -1.93 21.83
CA TYR A 201 -1.73 -2.82 22.58
C TYR A 201 -2.41 -3.82 23.50
N LYS A 202 -3.72 -4.03 23.37
CA LYS A 202 -4.51 -5.02 24.12
C LYS A 202 -4.96 -6.13 23.20
N LEU A 203 -4.85 -7.37 23.69
CA LEU A 203 -5.40 -8.54 23.00
C LEU A 203 -6.92 -8.46 22.96
N THR A 204 -7.49 -8.60 21.76
CA THR A 204 -8.94 -8.71 21.58
C THR A 204 -9.40 -10.09 22.01
N LYS A 205 -10.50 -10.16 22.77
CA LYS A 205 -11.14 -11.43 23.14
C LYS A 205 -12.11 -11.87 22.04
N GLU A 206 -12.18 -13.15 21.77
CA GLU A 206 -13.12 -13.71 20.78
C GLU A 206 -14.59 -13.43 21.16
N ASP A 207 -14.96 -13.59 22.43
CA ASP A 207 -16.33 -13.26 22.91
C ASP A 207 -16.75 -11.82 22.53
N ALA A 208 -15.84 -10.86 22.65
CA ALA A 208 -16.11 -9.46 22.31
C ALA A 208 -16.23 -9.23 20.80
N LYS A 209 -15.55 -10.04 19.98
CA LYS A 209 -15.68 -10.01 18.52
C LYS A 209 -17.01 -10.62 18.09
N GLU A 210 -17.44 -11.72 18.72
CA GLU A 210 -18.74 -12.34 18.44
C GLU A 210 -19.88 -11.38 18.77
N GLU A 211 -19.87 -10.76 19.97
CA GLU A 211 -20.89 -9.76 20.35
C GLU A 211 -20.92 -8.54 19.41
N ALA A 212 -19.74 -8.11 18.93
CA ALA A 212 -19.62 -7.02 17.99
C ALA A 212 -20.18 -7.42 16.61
N TYR A 213 -19.85 -8.62 16.15
CA TYR A 213 -20.33 -9.18 14.89
C TYR A 213 -21.85 -9.32 14.89
N GLU A 214 -22.45 -9.89 15.93
CA GLU A 214 -23.91 -10.04 16.04
C GLU A 214 -24.64 -8.69 15.92
N LYS A 215 -24.08 -7.62 16.51
CA LYS A 215 -24.65 -6.26 16.43
C LYS A 215 -24.64 -5.69 15.01
N HIS A 216 -23.70 -6.11 14.16
CA HIS A 216 -23.47 -5.54 12.83
C HIS A 216 -23.60 -6.56 11.70
N GLN A 217 -24.12 -7.76 11.98
CA GLN A 217 -24.06 -8.94 11.13
C GLN A 217 -24.48 -8.66 9.68
N LEU A 218 -25.69 -8.12 9.48
CA LEU A 218 -26.22 -7.83 8.15
C LEU A 218 -25.29 -6.96 7.32
N ARG A 219 -24.68 -5.94 7.95
CA ARG A 219 -23.81 -4.98 7.26
C ARG A 219 -22.44 -5.58 6.96
N VAL A 220 -21.88 -6.35 7.90
CA VAL A 220 -20.61 -7.05 7.71
C VAL A 220 -20.74 -8.10 6.61
N ASP A 221 -21.83 -8.86 6.58
CA ASP A 221 -22.11 -9.88 5.57
C ASP A 221 -22.26 -9.26 4.17
N GLN A 222 -23.01 -8.15 4.07
CA GLN A 222 -23.16 -7.41 2.81
C GLN A 222 -21.83 -6.90 2.27
N LEU A 223 -21.01 -6.26 3.12
CA LEU A 223 -19.69 -5.77 2.70
C LEU A 223 -18.77 -6.92 2.29
N SER A 224 -18.73 -8.00 3.07
CA SER A 224 -17.85 -9.15 2.77
C SER A 224 -18.25 -9.85 1.47
N ALA A 225 -19.55 -9.94 1.18
CA ALA A 225 -20.05 -10.47 -0.09
C ALA A 225 -19.71 -9.54 -1.28
N GLN A 226 -19.81 -8.23 -1.10
CA GLN A 226 -19.42 -7.25 -2.12
C GLN A 226 -17.92 -7.33 -2.42
N GLU A 227 -17.08 -7.32 -1.39
CA GLU A 227 -15.62 -7.44 -1.53
C GLU A 227 -15.20 -8.74 -2.23
N GLN A 228 -15.86 -9.85 -1.90
CA GLN A 228 -15.60 -11.13 -2.56
C GLN A 228 -16.03 -11.12 -4.03
N ALA A 229 -17.20 -10.56 -4.34
CA ALA A 229 -17.68 -10.43 -5.72
C ALA A 229 -16.77 -9.51 -6.56
N GLU A 230 -16.31 -8.39 -6.00
CA GLU A 230 -15.37 -7.49 -6.65
C GLU A 230 -14.04 -8.18 -6.94
N LYS A 231 -13.53 -8.96 -5.99
CA LYS A 231 -12.29 -9.72 -6.16
C LYS A 231 -12.42 -10.81 -7.22
N GLU A 232 -13.55 -11.51 -7.29
CA GLU A 232 -13.84 -12.51 -8.32
C GLU A 232 -13.96 -11.87 -9.71
N GLN A 233 -14.59 -10.70 -9.81
CA GLN A 233 -14.65 -9.93 -11.06
C GLN A 233 -13.27 -9.47 -11.51
N GLN A 234 -12.45 -8.94 -10.61
CA GLN A 234 -11.07 -8.54 -10.91
C GLN A 234 -10.23 -9.74 -11.36
N ALA A 235 -10.32 -10.88 -10.66
CA ALA A 235 -9.61 -12.09 -11.04
C ALA A 235 -10.04 -12.62 -12.42
N SER A 236 -11.34 -12.61 -12.72
CA SER A 236 -11.85 -13.02 -14.04
C SER A 236 -11.40 -12.08 -15.16
N GLU A 237 -11.37 -10.78 -14.89
CA GLU A 237 -10.90 -9.77 -15.85
C GLU A 237 -9.37 -9.90 -16.08
N GLU A 238 -8.58 -10.09 -15.02
CA GLU A 238 -7.14 -10.36 -15.12
C GLU A 238 -6.86 -11.65 -15.91
N GLU A 239 -7.63 -12.71 -15.67
CA GLU A 239 -7.52 -13.96 -16.41
C GLU A 239 -7.85 -13.76 -17.90
N ARG A 240 -8.94 -13.05 -18.22
CA ARG A 240 -9.29 -12.70 -19.61
C ARG A 240 -8.18 -11.90 -20.29
N GLN A 241 -7.60 -10.93 -19.59
CA GLN A 241 -6.49 -10.13 -20.12
C GLN A 241 -5.24 -10.99 -20.36
N GLN A 242 -4.94 -11.95 -19.47
CA GLN A 242 -3.83 -12.88 -19.67
C GLN A 242 -4.04 -13.80 -20.87
N VAL A 243 -5.25 -14.35 -21.02
CA VAL A 243 -5.63 -15.18 -22.17
C VAL A 243 -5.51 -14.39 -23.48
N GLU A 244 -6.00 -13.14 -23.50
CA GLU A 244 -5.89 -12.25 -24.66
C GLU A 244 -4.41 -11.99 -25.03
N ILE A 245 -3.54 -11.74 -24.05
CA ILE A 245 -2.09 -11.56 -24.28
C ILE A 245 -1.47 -12.84 -24.88
N LEU A 246 -1.88 -14.03 -24.42
CA LEU A 246 -1.41 -15.29 -24.98
C LEU A 246 -1.89 -15.49 -26.42
N HIS A 247 -3.16 -15.18 -26.70
CA HIS A 247 -3.72 -15.25 -28.06
C HIS A 247 -2.99 -14.33 -29.03
N GLN A 248 -2.70 -13.09 -28.61
CA GLN A 248 -1.91 -12.15 -29.39
C GLN A 248 -0.50 -12.68 -29.68
N ARG A 249 0.16 -13.28 -28.68
CA ARG A 249 1.50 -13.89 -28.85
C ARG A 249 1.50 -15.09 -29.79
N ALA A 250 0.43 -15.87 -29.78
CA ALA A 250 0.25 -17.03 -30.66
C ALA A 250 -0.32 -16.67 -32.04
N PHE A 251 -0.54 -15.37 -32.35
CA PHE A 251 -1.17 -14.89 -33.58
C PHE A 251 -2.57 -15.49 -33.84
N VAL A 252 -3.28 -15.86 -32.76
CA VAL A 252 -4.64 -16.44 -32.80
C VAL A 252 -5.68 -15.51 -32.16
N SER A 253 -5.35 -14.23 -31.96
CA SER A 253 -6.30 -13.24 -31.43
C SER A 253 -7.54 -13.15 -32.31
N GLY A 254 -8.73 -13.36 -31.73
CA GLY A 254 -10.01 -13.36 -32.43
C GLY A 254 -10.47 -14.73 -32.93
N LEU A 255 -9.64 -15.78 -32.84
CA LEU A 255 -10.00 -17.18 -33.18
C LEU A 255 -10.75 -17.90 -32.02
N ASP A 256 -10.93 -17.21 -30.92
CA ASP A 256 -11.59 -17.62 -29.68
C ASP A 256 -13.06 -17.18 -29.59
N SER A 257 -13.54 -16.48 -30.62
CA SER A 257 -14.92 -16.03 -30.73
C SER A 257 -15.78 -17.01 -31.52
N ASP A 258 -17.07 -17.09 -31.19
CA ASP A 258 -18.08 -17.83 -31.96
C ASP A 258 -18.21 -17.32 -33.42
N THR A 259 -17.50 -16.24 -33.77
CA THR A 259 -17.50 -15.58 -35.08
C THR A 259 -16.20 -15.84 -35.86
N ILE A 260 -15.44 -16.89 -35.53
CA ILE A 260 -14.21 -17.27 -36.26
C ILE A 260 -14.45 -17.47 -37.76
N PHE A 261 -15.55 -18.14 -38.13
CA PHE A 261 -15.87 -18.37 -39.53
C PHE A 261 -16.36 -17.08 -40.21
N ASP A 262 -17.07 -16.22 -39.49
CA ASP A 262 -17.50 -14.91 -40.00
C ASP A 262 -16.31 -14.00 -40.29
N THR A 263 -15.29 -14.05 -39.43
CA THR A 263 -14.04 -13.29 -39.61
C THR A 263 -13.17 -13.88 -40.71
N LEU A 264 -13.05 -15.20 -40.79
CA LEU A 264 -12.30 -15.91 -41.84
C LEU A 264 -12.87 -15.62 -43.24
N TYR A 265 -14.19 -15.73 -43.39
CA TYR A 265 -14.87 -15.54 -44.68
C TYR A 265 -15.30 -14.08 -44.92
N LYS A 266 -14.88 -13.13 -44.07
CA LYS A 266 -15.23 -11.73 -44.23
C LYS A 266 -14.77 -11.17 -45.58
N GLU A 267 -13.63 -11.60 -46.09
CA GLU A 267 -13.10 -11.18 -47.39
C GLU A 267 -13.21 -12.25 -48.48
N ASP A 268 -13.86 -13.38 -48.19
CA ASP A 268 -14.05 -14.51 -49.11
C ASP A 268 -15.53 -14.63 -49.53
N PRO A 269 -15.89 -14.24 -50.77
CA PRO A 269 -17.26 -14.34 -51.29
C PRO A 269 -17.77 -15.79 -51.34
N GLU A 270 -16.90 -16.73 -51.69
CA GLU A 270 -17.24 -18.16 -51.86
C GLU A 270 -17.43 -18.82 -50.49
N GLY A 271 -16.59 -18.45 -49.53
CA GLY A 271 -16.73 -18.84 -48.13
C GLY A 271 -18.05 -18.40 -47.48
N ARG A 272 -18.54 -17.21 -47.80
CA ARG A 272 -19.86 -16.73 -47.35
C ARG A 272 -21.02 -17.52 -47.94
N GLU A 273 -20.91 -17.92 -49.21
CA GLU A 273 -21.90 -18.80 -49.83
C GLU A 273 -21.88 -20.20 -49.19
N MET A 274 -20.70 -20.68 -48.79
CA MET A 274 -20.56 -21.94 -48.05
C MET A 274 -21.25 -21.90 -46.67
N LEU A 275 -21.12 -20.78 -45.93
CA LEU A 275 -21.82 -20.58 -44.65
C LEU A 275 -23.35 -20.55 -44.79
N ALA A 276 -23.89 -20.25 -45.97
CA ALA A 276 -25.33 -20.25 -46.21
C ALA A 276 -25.92 -21.66 -46.42
N ILE A 277 -25.09 -22.71 -46.48
CA ILE A 277 -25.53 -24.09 -46.62
C ILE A 277 -26.09 -24.60 -45.28
N PRO A 278 -27.38 -24.97 -45.19
CA PRO A 278 -28.03 -25.32 -43.92
C PRO A 278 -27.38 -26.50 -43.20
N GLU A 279 -26.89 -27.48 -43.95
CA GLU A 279 -26.22 -28.67 -43.41
C GLU A 279 -24.86 -28.32 -42.79
N LEU A 280 -24.13 -27.37 -43.38
CA LEU A 280 -22.85 -26.90 -42.87
C LEU A 280 -23.05 -26.05 -41.60
N LEU A 281 -24.07 -25.19 -41.59
CA LEU A 281 -24.41 -24.38 -40.43
C LEU A 281 -24.70 -25.26 -39.20
N HIS A 282 -25.46 -26.35 -39.39
CA HIS A 282 -25.75 -27.31 -38.34
C HIS A 282 -24.50 -28.05 -37.84
N CYS A 283 -23.55 -28.38 -38.73
CA CYS A 283 -22.27 -28.96 -38.34
C CYS A 283 -21.40 -27.97 -37.54
N ILE A 284 -21.38 -26.69 -37.92
CA ILE A 284 -20.64 -25.65 -37.20
C ILE A 284 -21.22 -25.42 -35.81
N GLU A 285 -22.56 -25.36 -35.68
CA GLU A 285 -23.25 -25.24 -34.38
C GLU A 285 -22.99 -26.44 -33.44
N GLN A 286 -22.73 -27.63 -34.01
CA GLN A 286 -22.34 -28.83 -33.24
C GLN A 286 -20.89 -28.80 -32.74
N TYR A 287 -20.05 -27.92 -33.30
CA TYR A 287 -18.67 -27.66 -32.87
C TYR A 287 -18.57 -26.27 -32.21
N PRO A 288 -19.09 -26.08 -30.98
CA PRO A 288 -18.77 -24.88 -30.24
C PRO A 288 -17.26 -24.86 -30.01
N PHE A 289 -16.56 -23.91 -30.64
CA PHE A 289 -15.17 -23.60 -30.31
C PHE A 289 -15.17 -23.03 -28.88
N ARG A 290 -15.27 -23.91 -27.88
CA ARG A 290 -14.95 -23.56 -26.50
C ARG A 290 -13.47 -23.25 -26.51
N GLY A 291 -13.15 -21.96 -26.33
CA GLY A 291 -11.84 -21.36 -26.53
C GLY A 291 -10.67 -22.28 -26.15
N LEU A 292 -9.63 -22.26 -26.98
CA LEU A 292 -8.36 -22.94 -26.72
C LEU A 292 -7.85 -22.51 -25.35
N GLN A 293 -8.00 -23.36 -24.33
CA GLN A 293 -7.22 -23.23 -23.11
C GLN A 293 -5.78 -23.58 -23.48
N ILE A 294 -5.01 -22.54 -23.85
CA ILE A 294 -3.56 -22.65 -24.06
C ILE A 294 -2.94 -22.82 -22.67
N ASN A 295 -2.98 -24.04 -22.15
CA ASN A 295 -2.17 -24.42 -21.01
C ASN A 295 -0.73 -24.57 -21.51
N ASP A 296 0.15 -23.71 -21.00
CA ASP A 296 1.59 -23.78 -21.22
C ASP A 296 2.08 -25.23 -21.02
N ASP A 297 2.93 -25.67 -21.95
CA ASP A 297 3.69 -26.93 -21.99
C ASP A 297 3.12 -28.19 -22.65
N LYS A 298 1.89 -28.25 -23.19
CA LYS A 298 1.45 -29.50 -23.89
C LYS A 298 0.70 -29.38 -25.22
N CYS A 299 0.22 -28.21 -25.62
CA CYS A 299 -0.67 -28.12 -26.79
C CYS A 299 0.01 -27.67 -28.09
N LEU A 300 1.12 -28.30 -28.47
CA LEU A 300 1.63 -28.25 -29.86
C LEU A 300 1.51 -29.58 -30.62
N ASN A 301 1.01 -30.65 -29.99
CA ASN A 301 1.03 -32.00 -30.59
C ASN A 301 -0.27 -32.80 -30.50
N GLN A 302 -1.44 -32.19 -30.26
CA GLN A 302 -2.68 -32.98 -30.10
C GLN A 302 -3.90 -32.52 -30.90
N PHE A 303 -3.72 -31.77 -31.98
CA PHE A 303 -4.75 -31.55 -32.98
C PHE A 303 -4.23 -31.81 -34.40
N PHE A 304 -3.73 -33.02 -34.62
CA PHE A 304 -3.73 -33.63 -35.95
C PHE A 304 -4.16 -35.09 -35.78
N PHE A 305 -5.20 -35.48 -36.50
CA PHE A 305 -5.83 -36.82 -36.58
C PHE A 305 -6.86 -37.19 -35.51
N SER A 306 -8.12 -36.81 -35.78
CA SER A 306 -9.20 -37.80 -35.86
C SER A 306 -10.36 -37.26 -36.72
N VAL A 307 -10.17 -37.30 -38.04
CA VAL A 307 -11.21 -37.55 -39.04
C VAL A 307 -10.65 -38.62 -39.97
#